data_AF-A0A1A8K9D7-F1
#
_entry.id   AF-A0A1A8K9D7-F1
#
_cell.length_a   1.000
_cell.length_b   1.000
_cell.length_c   1.000
_cell.angle_alpha   90.00
_cell.angle_beta   90.00
_cell.angle_gamma   90.00
#
_symmetry.space_group_name_H-M   'P 1'
#
loop_
_entity.id
_entity.type
_entity.pdbx_description
1 polymer ?
#
loop_
_entity_poly.entity_id
_entity_poly.type
_entity_poly.pdbx_seq_one_letter_code
_entity_poly.pdbx_strand_id
1 'polypeptide(L)'
;CGEQNMIHFAPSVYVVQYLDKSFDDDAELRSKALSYMKKGYENQLLYQRDDGSFSAFGKQDASGSMWLTAFVVRCLLQAQPYIEIDPTVL
;
A
#
# COMPACT_ATOMS: atom_id res chain seq x y z
N CYS A 1 -1.55 2.35 13.11
CA CYS A 1 -2.90 2.47 12.53
C CYS A 1 -2.79 2.38 11.01
N GLY A 2 -3.88 2.04 10.32
CA GLY A 2 -3.90 1.91 8.86
C GLY A 2 -3.50 3.18 8.13
N GLU A 3 -3.89 4.35 8.64
CA GLU A 3 -3.47 5.64 8.07
C GLU A 3 -1.95 5.85 8.14
N GLN A 4 -1.33 5.57 9.29
CA GLN A 4 0.12 5.68 9.46
C GLN A 4 0.89 4.66 8.63
N ASN A 5 0.36 3.45 8.44
CA ASN A 5 1.00 2.46 7.57
C ASN A 5 1.06 2.97 6.12
N MET A 6 -0.02 3.62 5.65
CA MET A 6 -0.06 4.21 4.31
C MET A 6 0.91 5.38 4.10
N ILE A 7 1.34 6.07 5.16
CA ILE A 7 2.42 7.08 5.09
C ILE A 7 3.73 6.47 4.60
N HIS A 8 3.98 5.18 4.87
CA HIS A 8 5.18 4.49 4.41
C HIS A 8 4.98 3.70 3.11
N PHE A 9 3.81 3.09 2.93
CA PHE A 9 3.49 2.31 1.73
C PHE A 9 3.41 3.20 0.48
N ALA A 10 2.61 4.27 0.51
CA ALA A 10 2.34 5.07 -0.68
C ALA A 10 3.61 5.72 -1.28
N PRO A 11 4.52 6.34 -0.50
CA PRO A 11 5.77 6.86 -1.04
C PRO A 11 6.64 5.78 -1.68
N SER A 12 6.64 4.55 -1.15
CA SER A 12 7.43 3.45 -1.72
C SER A 12 6.99 3.11 -3.15
N VAL A 13 5.68 3.19 -3.43
CA VAL A 13 5.12 3.05 -4.79
C VAL A 13 5.60 4.17 -5.71
N TYR A 14 5.51 5.42 -5.25
CA TYR A 14 5.90 6.57 -6.06
C TYR A 14 7.41 6.65 -6.31
N VAL A 15 8.24 6.20 -5.37
CA VAL A 15 9.71 6.09 -5.55
C VAL A 15 10.04 5.11 -6.67
N VAL A 16 9.44 3.91 -6.67
CA VAL A 16 9.70 2.92 -7.74
C VAL A 16 9.20 3.44 -9.09
N GLN A 17 8.02 4.07 -9.15
CA GLN A 17 7.50 4.69 -10.36
C GLN A 17 8.37 5.85 -10.88
N TYR A 18 9.02 6.58 -9.98
CA TYR A 18 9.97 7.62 -10.35
C TYR A 18 11.24 6.99 -10.95
N LEU A 19 11.80 5.97 -10.31
CA LEU A 19 12.99 5.26 -10.79
C LEU A 19 12.75 4.62 -12.16
N ASP A 20 11.56 4.08 -12.43
CA ASP A 20 11.18 3.55 -13.76
C ASP A 20 11.23 4.60 -14.88
N LYS A 21 11.08 5.89 -14.54
CA LYS A 21 11.10 7.01 -15.48
C LYS A 21 12.42 7.78 -15.45
N SER A 22 13.31 7.44 -14.52
CA SER A 22 14.62 8.07 -14.35
C SER A 22 15.64 7.44 -15.31
N PHE A 23 16.65 8.21 -15.69
CA PHE A 23 17.81 7.68 -16.41
C PHE A 23 18.80 6.97 -15.47
N ASP A 24 18.70 7.23 -14.17
CA ASP A 24 19.54 6.65 -13.13
C ASP A 24 18.66 5.77 -12.23
N ASP A 25 18.80 4.45 -12.41
CA ASP A 25 18.09 3.43 -11.65
C ASP A 25 18.97 2.96 -10.48
N ASP A 26 18.80 3.60 -9.33
CA ASP A 26 19.45 3.19 -8.08
C ASP A 26 18.85 1.87 -7.59
N ALA A 27 19.58 0.78 -7.84
CA ALA A 27 19.17 -0.57 -7.49
C ALA A 27 19.01 -0.77 -5.98
N GLU A 28 19.81 -0.09 -5.14
CA GLU A 28 19.70 -0.20 -3.68
C GLU A 28 18.41 0.47 -3.20
N LEU A 29 18.15 1.69 -3.68
CA LEU A 29 16.93 2.42 -3.38
C LEU A 29 15.69 1.67 -3.85
N ARG A 30 15.73 1.10 -5.07
CA ARG A 30 14.64 0.27 -5.61
C ARG A 30 14.38 -0.94 -4.73
N SER A 31 15.41 -1.69 -4.37
CA SER A 31 15.30 -2.87 -3.51
C SER A 31 14.67 -2.52 -2.15
N LYS A 32 15.11 -1.41 -1.55
CA LYS A 32 14.57 -0.90 -0.29
C LYS A 32 13.10 -0.50 -0.40
N ALA A 33 12.73 0.21 -1.47
CA ALA A 33 11.35 0.62 -1.72
C ALA A 33 10.43 -0.60 -1.94
N LEU A 34 10.87 -1.60 -2.70
CA LEU A 34 10.11 -2.85 -2.90
C LEU A 34 9.92 -3.62 -1.58
N SER A 35 10.94 -3.68 -0.72
CA SER A 35 10.85 -4.30 0.60
C SER A 35 9.82 -3.61 1.49
N TYR A 36 9.84 -2.26 1.53
CA TYR A 36 8.85 -1.48 2.26
C TYR A 36 7.44 -1.59 1.68
N MET A 37 7.32 -1.69 0.35
CA MET A 37 6.03 -1.91 -0.31
C MET A 37 5.42 -3.26 0.10
N LYS A 38 6.20 -4.36 0.04
CA LYS A 38 5.72 -5.69 0.46
C LYS A 38 5.28 -5.70 1.92
N LYS A 39 6.14 -5.20 2.83
CA LYS A 39 5.83 -5.12 4.25
C LYS A 39 4.62 -4.23 4.55
N GLY A 40 4.51 -3.11 3.84
CA GLY A 40 3.39 -2.18 3.97
C GLY A 40 2.07 -2.80 3.50
N TYR A 41 2.09 -3.61 2.43
CA TYR A 41 0.91 -4.35 1.96
C TYR A 41 0.43 -5.34 3.03
N GLU A 42 1.32 -6.23 3.50
CA GLU A 42 1.00 -7.21 4.55
C GLU A 42 0.44 -6.55 5.82
N ASN A 43 1.07 -5.47 6.27
CA ASN A 43 0.58 -4.70 7.41
C ASN A 43 -0.77 -4.03 7.15
N GLN A 44 -1.04 -3.59 5.91
CA GLN A 44 -2.28 -2.90 5.59
C GLN A 44 -3.48 -3.85 5.66
N LEU A 45 -3.30 -5.12 5.32
CA LEU A 45 -4.34 -6.15 5.42
C LEU A 45 -4.86 -6.34 6.84
N LEU A 46 -4.06 -6.06 7.87
CA LEU A 46 -4.49 -6.09 9.28
C LEU A 46 -5.58 -5.05 9.60
N TYR A 47 -5.71 -4.03 8.76
CA TYR A 47 -6.69 -2.96 8.88
C TYR A 47 -7.88 -3.13 7.94
N GLN A 48 -7.92 -4.22 7.16
CA GLN A 48 -9.07 -4.59 6.36
C GLN A 48 -10.17 -5.17 7.26
N ARG A 49 -11.41 -4.83 6.95
CA ARG A 49 -12.61 -5.28 7.64
C ARG A 49 -13.29 -6.39 6.85
N ASP A 50 -14.25 -7.06 7.48
CA ASP A 50 -14.95 -8.21 6.87
C ASP A 50 -15.80 -7.81 5.64
N ASP A 51 -16.17 -6.55 5.52
CA ASP A 51 -16.85 -5.97 4.36
C ASP A 51 -15.88 -5.50 3.24
N GLY A 52 -14.58 -5.75 3.41
CA GLY A 52 -13.52 -5.35 2.48
C GLY A 52 -13.03 -3.90 2.65
N SER A 53 -13.70 -3.09 3.48
CA SER A 53 -13.29 -1.70 3.72
C SER A 53 -12.05 -1.60 4.64
N PHE A 54 -11.37 -0.46 4.61
CA PHE A 54 -10.25 -0.16 5.50
C PHE A 54 -10.61 0.93 6.50
N SER A 55 -10.09 0.82 7.73
CA SER A 55 -10.21 1.85 8.76
C SER A 55 -8.88 2.03 9.51
N ALA A 56 -8.78 3.04 10.38
CA ALA A 56 -7.53 3.35 11.09
C ALA A 56 -7.13 2.21 12.05
N PHE A 57 -8.11 1.53 12.65
CA PHE A 57 -7.88 0.44 13.61
C PHE A 57 -8.56 -0.88 13.19
N GLY A 58 -8.91 -1.01 11.91
CA GLY A 58 -9.50 -2.23 11.33
C GLY A 58 -10.79 -2.65 12.04
N LYS A 59 -10.83 -3.91 12.48
CA LYS A 59 -12.02 -4.50 13.14
C LYS A 59 -12.37 -3.83 14.48
N GLN A 60 -11.49 -3.04 15.07
CA GLN A 60 -11.78 -2.29 16.30
C GLN A 60 -12.70 -1.09 16.07
N ASP A 61 -12.75 -0.56 14.84
CA ASP A 61 -13.65 0.53 14.49
C ASP A 61 -15.08 0.02 14.23
N ALA A 62 -16.08 0.89 14.37
CA ALA A 62 -17.47 0.53 14.06
C ALA A 62 -17.72 0.37 12.56
N SER A 63 -16.98 1.08 11.71
CA SER A 63 -17.15 1.11 10.26
C SER A 63 -15.83 1.41 9.52
N GLY A 64 -15.82 1.14 8.21
CA GLY A 64 -14.75 1.54 7.32
C GLY A 64 -14.72 3.04 7.04
N SER A 65 -13.54 3.56 6.72
CA SER A 65 -13.37 4.92 6.20
C SER A 65 -13.40 4.88 4.67
N MET A 66 -14.36 5.57 4.07
CA MET A 66 -14.46 5.67 2.60
C MET A 66 -13.18 6.26 1.99
N TRP A 67 -12.64 7.32 2.60
CA TRP A 67 -11.42 7.96 2.13
C TRP A 67 -10.22 7.03 2.22
N LEU A 68 -10.02 6.37 3.37
CA LEU A 68 -8.89 5.46 3.55
C LEU A 68 -8.99 4.26 2.61
N THR A 69 -10.19 3.70 2.47
CA THR A 69 -10.45 2.58 1.55
C THR A 69 -10.09 2.97 0.12
N ALA A 70 -10.61 4.09 -0.38
CA ALA A 70 -10.31 4.57 -1.73
C ALA A 70 -8.80 4.85 -1.92
N PHE A 71 -8.15 5.41 -0.89
CA PHE A 71 -6.72 5.68 -0.93
C PHE A 71 -5.88 4.39 -0.98
N VAL A 72 -6.20 3.40 -0.14
CA VAL A 72 -5.54 2.09 -0.12
C VAL A 72 -5.69 1.40 -1.46
N VAL A 73 -6.92 1.23 -1.95
CA VAL A 73 -7.19 0.55 -3.24
C VAL A 73 -6.44 1.22 -4.38
N ARG A 74 -6.43 2.56 -4.46
CA ARG A 74 -5.67 3.29 -5.47
C ARG A 74 -4.17 2.97 -5.42
N CYS A 75 -3.58 2.96 -4.22
CA CYS A 75 -2.16 2.67 -4.06
C CYS A 75 -1.83 1.19 -4.35
N LEU A 76 -2.72 0.25 -4.00
CA LEU A 76 -2.55 -1.17 -4.34
C LEU A 76 -2.59 -1.39 -5.85
N LEU A 77 -3.55 -0.79 -6.57
CA LEU A 77 -3.59 -0.84 -8.03
C LEU A 77 -2.30 -0.31 -8.67
N GLN A 78 -1.73 0.76 -8.11
CA GLN A 78 -0.45 1.32 -8.57
C GLN A 78 0.77 0.46 -8.22
N ALA A 79 0.67 -0.39 -7.20
CA ALA A 79 1.73 -1.29 -6.72
C ALA A 79 1.74 -2.65 -7.42
N GLN A 80 0.63 -3.05 -8.04
CA GLN A 80 0.45 -4.35 -8.73
C GLN A 80 1.56 -4.72 -9.74
N PRO A 81 2.17 -3.78 -10.50
CA PRO A 81 3.29 -4.11 -11.38
C PRO A 81 4.58 -4.52 -10.65
N TYR A 82 4.71 -4.23 -9.36
CA TYR A 82 5.96 -4.33 -8.60
C TYR A 82 5.94 -5.41 -7.52
N ILE A 83 4.76 -5.70 -6.98
CA ILE A 83 4.56 -6.71 -5.94
C ILE A 83 3.29 -7.51 -6.23
N GLU A 84 3.23 -8.71 -5.69
CA GLU A 84 2.02 -9.53 -5.74
C GLU A 84 0.97 -8.98 -4.78
N ILE A 85 -0.25 -8.83 -5.29
CA ILE A 85 -1.42 -8.34 -4.55
C ILE A 85 -2.55 -9.32 -4.81
N ASP A 86 -3.17 -9.80 -3.74
CA ASP A 86 -4.32 -10.70 -3.82
C ASP A 86 -5.48 -10.01 -4.56
N PRO A 87 -5.98 -10.59 -5.67
CA PRO A 87 -7.10 -10.04 -6.44
C PRO A 87 -8.38 -9.85 -5.63
N THR A 88 -8.55 -10.56 -4.51
CA THR A 88 -9.72 -10.43 -3.64
C THR A 88 -9.71 -9.17 -2.77
N VAL A 89 -8.57 -8.47 -2.70
CA VAL A 89 -8.41 -7.21 -1.96
C VAL A 89 -8.74 -5.98 -2.83
N LEU A 90 -8.77 -6.14 -4.16
CA LEU A 90 -9.04 -5.09 -5.15
C LEU A 90 -10.51 -5.06 -5.57
#